data_AF-A0A0J9WU04-F1
#
_entry.id   AF-A0A0J9WU04-F1
#
_cell.length_a   1.000
_cell.length_b   1.000
_cell.length_c   1.000
_cell.angle_alpha   90.00
_cell.angle_beta   90.00
_cell.angle_gamma   90.00
#
_symmetry.space_group_name_H-M   'P 1'
#
loop_
_entity.id
_entity.type
_entity.pdbx_description
1 polymer ?
#
loop_
_entity_poly.entity_id
_entity_poly.type
_entity_poly.pdbx_seq_one_letter_code
_entity_poly.pdbx_strand_id
1 'polypeptide(L)'
;MADDDIFSRLQLLIDCHAQLLICVQEQCCFALSFKPAQVNEHLRKRHSIPIDDRRRVVRLLKNREPPLLDPANALLRQNESPYDPNLPLFDGFSCKFCDLLTISSQVVSRHVGAEHERQRLELQVKPKAMYEPVYLQAWTKNPIGGRYWIVEYRGTTTRPIGGKDVYSHLRGAFKRERRLQQGLIEQTYQNFDHGLLRNLTTMPSSLSSVRGVVLSRARSGATHTTSGEDLISSAGDEQKIAAILVAMDMVMDRCEQTALTTSRNLLCWLRSVRPHGCYAKPFTFVSKAAIRTKYIRLLKRFIAMVFHAFCLPTDVCRCRAGIRFKRSQIKAIAAIWNHCIWDQHGATTLNFWKSARAHAIAKYQASWDERAENSEESMTEDSDNIDSISESDESANGDEDHRCDSDEEEEEEDREEAKTAANLSNENPDLAEMLERLFGLVMAFSTEEVVDGRPASTLLVYFSGILGFTTDSTGFLPARSYTSNLAALIYTQRLLFLEYALPARAYLSLGITQ
;
A
#
# COMPACT_ATOMS: atom_id res chain seq x y z
N MET A 1 21.33 54.59 -3.18
CA MET A 1 19.92 54.37 -2.80
C MET A 1 19.03 53.86 -3.93
N ALA A 2 19.27 54.17 -5.22
CA ALA A 2 18.47 53.65 -6.34
C ALA A 2 18.90 52.27 -6.87
N ASP A 3 20.08 51.78 -6.49
CA ASP A 3 20.65 50.52 -6.99
C ASP A 3 20.31 49.31 -6.11
N ASP A 4 20.17 49.49 -4.78
CA ASP A 4 19.65 48.43 -3.90
C ASP A 4 18.17 48.12 -4.19
N ASP A 5 17.41 49.13 -4.63
CA ASP A 5 15.99 49.03 -4.97
C ASP A 5 15.72 48.00 -6.10
N ILE A 6 16.59 47.93 -7.12
CA ILE A 6 16.39 46.95 -8.21
C ILE A 6 16.76 45.53 -7.80
N PHE A 7 17.79 45.33 -6.97
CA PHE A 7 18.13 43.99 -6.48
C PHE A 7 17.03 43.45 -5.57
N SER A 8 16.53 44.26 -4.64
CA SER A 8 15.41 43.89 -3.77
C SER A 8 14.12 43.62 -4.56
N ARG A 9 13.76 44.49 -5.52
CA ARG A 9 12.56 44.30 -6.37
C ARG A 9 12.62 43.02 -7.20
N LEU A 10 13.82 42.65 -7.69
CA LEU A 10 14.02 41.44 -8.50
C LEU A 10 14.34 40.20 -7.67
N GLN A 11 14.31 40.31 -6.33
CA GLN A 11 14.64 39.22 -5.40
C GLN A 11 16.04 38.63 -5.68
N LEU A 12 17.01 39.52 -5.79
CA LEU A 12 18.43 39.23 -5.90
C LEU A 12 19.13 39.73 -4.65
N LEU A 13 19.89 38.86 -4.00
CA LEU A 13 20.66 39.16 -2.80
C LEU A 13 22.15 39.08 -3.14
N ILE A 14 22.96 40.02 -2.66
CA ILE A 14 24.41 39.92 -2.75
C ILE A 14 24.96 39.52 -1.38
N ASP A 15 25.57 38.33 -1.29
CA ASP A 15 26.32 37.91 -0.11
C ASP A 15 27.68 38.63 -0.14
N CYS A 16 27.88 39.59 0.77
CA CYS A 16 29.10 40.40 0.80
C CYS A 16 30.33 39.63 1.29
N HIS A 17 30.14 38.56 2.07
CA HIS A 17 31.23 37.76 2.63
C HIS A 17 31.75 36.75 1.60
N ALA A 18 30.85 36.06 0.90
CA ALA A 18 31.21 35.12 -0.16
C ALA A 18 31.38 35.80 -1.53
N GLN A 19 31.00 37.08 -1.65
CA GLN A 19 30.97 37.87 -2.88
C GLN A 19 30.14 37.19 -3.98
N LEU A 20 28.96 36.69 -3.63
CA LEU A 20 28.07 35.95 -4.53
C LEU A 20 26.76 36.68 -4.81
N LEU A 21 26.23 36.50 -6.02
CA LEU A 21 24.86 36.89 -6.35
C LEU A 21 23.93 35.70 -6.13
N ILE A 22 22.94 35.82 -5.25
CA ILE A 22 21.96 34.78 -4.92
C ILE A 22 20.59 35.20 -5.46
N CYS A 23 19.95 34.30 -6.20
CA CYS A 23 18.55 34.45 -6.58
C CYS A 23 17.68 33.91 -5.45
N VAL A 24 16.93 34.78 -4.78
CA VAL A 24 16.11 34.44 -3.60
C VAL A 24 14.63 34.23 -3.93
N GLN A 25 14.30 34.11 -5.22
CA GLN A 25 12.95 33.69 -5.64
C GLN A 25 12.68 32.26 -5.21
N GLU A 26 11.46 31.97 -4.78
CA GLU A 26 11.03 30.70 -4.15
C GLU A 26 11.43 29.44 -4.94
N GLN A 27 11.49 29.51 -6.27
CA GLN A 27 11.83 28.35 -7.13
C GLN A 27 13.34 28.20 -7.40
N CYS A 28 14.14 29.22 -7.04
CA CYS A 28 15.58 29.24 -7.24
C CYS A 28 16.29 28.98 -5.92
N CYS A 29 16.46 29.99 -5.07
CA CYS A 29 17.24 29.92 -3.83
C CYS A 29 18.64 29.33 -4.04
N PHE A 30 19.43 29.88 -4.96
CA PHE A 30 20.84 29.48 -5.18
C PHE A 30 21.69 30.62 -5.75
N ALA A 31 23.01 30.51 -5.59
CA ALA A 31 23.99 31.44 -6.12
C ALA A 31 24.18 31.28 -7.64
N LEU A 32 24.14 32.41 -8.35
CA LEU A 32 24.37 32.53 -9.78
C LEU A 32 25.85 32.81 -10.06
N SER A 33 26.32 32.39 -11.22
CA SER A 33 27.58 32.93 -11.75
C SER A 33 27.39 34.40 -12.06
N PHE A 34 28.34 35.25 -11.66
CA PHE A 34 28.32 36.69 -11.90
C PHE A 34 28.52 37.07 -13.38
N LYS A 35 28.78 36.09 -14.26
CA LYS A 35 28.98 36.32 -15.69
C LYS A 35 27.74 36.98 -16.31
N PRO A 36 27.87 38.14 -16.96
CA PRO A 36 26.73 38.88 -17.54
C PRO A 36 25.79 38.05 -18.41
N ALA A 37 26.33 37.14 -19.23
CA ALA A 37 25.54 36.27 -20.08
C ALA A 37 24.68 35.28 -19.28
N GLN A 38 25.22 34.72 -18.20
CA GLN A 38 24.53 33.73 -17.38
C GLN A 38 23.44 34.37 -16.50
N VAL A 39 23.74 35.53 -15.92
CA VAL A 39 22.73 36.31 -15.16
C VAL A 39 21.59 36.74 -16.08
N ASN A 40 21.89 37.29 -17.26
CA ASN A 40 20.85 37.72 -18.21
C ASN A 40 19.99 36.54 -18.65
N GLU A 41 20.61 35.40 -18.96
CA GLU A 41 19.90 34.19 -19.39
C GLU A 41 19.02 33.61 -18.28
N HIS A 42 19.52 33.57 -17.04
CA HIS A 42 18.75 33.13 -15.88
C HIS A 42 17.51 34.01 -15.67
N LEU A 43 17.70 35.34 -15.58
CA LEU A 43 16.62 36.29 -15.38
C LEU A 43 15.60 36.27 -16.53
N ARG A 44 16.05 36.00 -17.76
CA ARG A 44 15.17 35.86 -18.94
C ARG A 44 14.36 34.57 -18.91
N LYS A 45 15.02 33.42 -18.74
CA LYS A 45 14.39 32.10 -18.89
C LYS A 45 13.62 31.65 -17.65
N ARG A 46 14.09 31.99 -16.46
CA ARG A 46 13.47 31.54 -15.20
C ARG A 46 12.42 32.52 -14.67
N HIS A 47 12.61 33.81 -14.90
CA HIS A 47 11.81 34.86 -14.26
C HIS A 47 11.14 35.82 -15.25
N SER A 48 11.35 35.65 -16.56
CA SER A 48 10.76 36.49 -17.61
C SER A 48 10.98 38.00 -17.41
N ILE A 49 12.10 38.39 -16.79
CA ILE A 49 12.36 39.79 -16.42
C ILE A 49 12.57 40.63 -17.69
N PRO A 50 11.96 41.83 -17.82
CA PRO A 50 12.10 42.71 -18.98
C PRO A 50 13.56 43.07 -19.31
N ILE A 51 13.84 43.29 -20.59
CA ILE A 51 15.21 43.50 -21.08
C ILE A 51 15.92 44.69 -20.43
N ASP A 52 15.20 45.78 -20.12
CA ASP A 52 15.78 46.99 -19.55
C ASP A 52 16.21 46.79 -18.10
N ASP A 53 15.40 46.07 -17.31
CA ASP A 53 15.74 45.65 -15.95
C ASP A 53 16.95 44.70 -15.95
N ARG A 54 16.98 43.71 -16.85
CA ARG A 54 18.15 42.81 -17.00
C ARG A 54 19.43 43.57 -17.38
N ARG A 55 19.34 44.52 -18.31
CA ARG A 55 20.49 45.36 -18.72
C ARG A 55 20.96 46.25 -17.57
N ARG A 56 20.04 46.77 -16.75
CA ARG A 56 20.37 47.57 -15.57
C ARG A 56 21.12 46.72 -14.53
N VAL A 57 20.61 45.53 -14.19
CA VAL A 57 21.31 44.59 -13.29
C VAL A 57 22.71 44.26 -13.79
N VAL A 58 22.87 43.89 -15.06
CA VAL A 58 24.19 43.56 -15.64
C VAL A 58 25.17 44.74 -15.56
N ARG A 59 24.71 45.98 -15.78
CA ARG A 59 25.57 47.17 -15.64
C ARG A 59 26.03 47.38 -14.20
N LEU A 60 25.13 47.22 -13.23
CA LEU A 60 25.46 47.36 -11.82
C LEU A 60 26.47 46.30 -11.36
N LEU A 61 26.31 45.05 -11.81
CA LEU A 61 27.25 43.96 -11.48
C LEU A 61 28.64 44.18 -12.09
N LYS A 62 28.74 44.77 -13.29
CA LYS A 62 30.03 45.08 -13.94
C LYS A 62 30.83 46.17 -13.23
N ASN A 63 30.13 47.14 -12.65
CA ASN A 63 30.75 48.31 -12.02
C ASN A 63 30.94 48.15 -10.51
N ARG A 64 30.72 46.94 -9.96
CA ARG A 64 30.78 46.67 -8.53
C ARG A 64 32.21 46.43 -8.07
N GLU A 65 32.58 47.05 -6.95
CA GLU A 65 33.82 46.79 -6.22
C GLU A 65 33.48 46.35 -4.78
N PRO A 66 34.01 45.22 -4.28
CA PRO A 66 34.83 44.22 -4.98
C PRO A 66 34.03 43.39 -6.01
N PRO A 67 34.69 42.79 -7.02
CA PRO A 67 34.04 41.94 -8.00
C PRO A 67 33.40 40.71 -7.34
N LEU A 68 32.33 40.21 -7.93
CA LEU A 68 31.71 38.97 -7.48
C LEU A 68 32.52 37.75 -7.96
N LEU A 69 32.46 36.68 -7.19
CA LEU A 69 33.10 35.41 -7.48
C LEU A 69 32.13 34.44 -8.16
N ASP A 70 32.69 33.42 -8.80
CA ASP A 70 31.89 32.29 -9.25
C ASP A 70 31.60 31.37 -8.04
N PRO A 71 30.38 30.80 -7.91
CA PRO A 71 30.06 29.86 -6.84
C PRO A 71 31.06 28.70 -6.70
N ALA A 72 31.68 28.28 -7.81
CA ALA A 72 32.69 27.22 -7.80
C ALA A 72 34.01 27.63 -7.10
N ASN A 73 34.28 28.93 -6.94
CA ASN A 73 35.50 29.48 -6.36
C ASN A 73 35.27 30.22 -5.03
N ALA A 74 34.01 30.50 -4.68
CA ALA A 74 33.67 31.18 -3.44
C ALA A 74 34.06 30.37 -2.20
N LEU A 75 34.37 31.07 -1.11
CA LEU A 75 34.60 30.47 0.20
C LEU A 75 33.33 29.76 0.69
N LEU A 76 33.48 28.58 1.28
CA LEU A 76 32.36 27.92 1.96
C LEU A 76 32.16 28.57 3.32
N ARG A 77 30.91 28.56 3.79
CA ARG A 77 30.63 28.93 5.18
C ARG A 77 31.25 27.90 6.12
N GLN A 78 31.50 28.32 7.35
CA GLN A 78 31.96 27.40 8.39
C GLN A 78 30.87 26.35 8.67
N ASN A 79 31.31 25.14 9.03
CA ASN A 79 30.40 24.12 9.54
C ASN A 79 29.70 24.65 10.79
N GLU A 80 28.45 24.21 10.99
CA GLU A 80 27.57 24.65 12.07
C GLU A 80 27.14 26.12 11.96
N SER A 81 27.23 26.69 10.76
CA SER A 81 26.62 28.00 10.48
C SER A 81 25.08 27.92 10.54
N PRO A 82 24.41 29.03 10.89
CA PRO A 82 22.95 29.06 10.92
C PRO A 82 22.38 28.82 9.52
N TYR A 83 21.28 28.06 9.46
CA TYR A 83 20.53 27.80 8.23
C TYR A 83 20.12 29.09 7.51
N ASP A 84 20.45 29.17 6.22
CA ASP A 84 20.04 30.27 5.34
C ASP A 84 18.84 29.86 4.46
N PRO A 85 17.65 30.48 4.62
CA PRO A 85 16.48 30.13 3.82
C PRO A 85 16.63 30.43 2.32
N ASN A 86 17.61 31.24 1.94
CA ASN A 86 17.86 31.63 0.55
C ASN A 86 18.75 30.65 -0.22
N LEU A 87 19.16 29.56 0.41
CA LEU A 87 20.07 28.55 -0.14
C LEU A 87 19.45 27.15 -0.06
N PRO A 88 19.84 26.22 -0.96
CA PRO A 88 19.29 24.87 -0.95
C PRO A 88 19.73 24.11 0.31
N LEU A 89 18.77 23.42 0.93
CA LEU A 89 19.00 22.51 2.04
C LEU A 89 19.04 21.06 1.51
N PHE A 90 20.03 20.30 1.95
CA PHE A 90 20.19 18.90 1.59
C PHE A 90 20.27 18.01 2.83
N ASP A 91 19.66 16.82 2.71
CA ASP A 91 19.86 15.73 3.66
C ASP A 91 21.17 15.01 3.32
N GLY A 92 22.15 15.09 4.21
CA GLY A 92 23.49 14.56 3.95
C GLY A 92 24.07 13.72 5.08
N PHE A 93 25.35 13.41 4.89
CA PHE A 93 26.17 12.60 5.76
C PHE A 93 27.56 13.22 5.88
N SER A 94 28.08 13.26 7.11
CA SER A 94 29.47 13.62 7.41
C SER A 94 30.22 12.38 7.89
N CYS A 95 31.45 12.21 7.42
CA CYS A 95 32.35 11.25 8.03
C CYS A 95 32.82 11.78 9.40
N LYS A 96 32.93 10.91 10.41
CA LYS A 96 33.41 11.32 11.75
C LYS A 96 34.94 11.36 11.87
N PHE A 97 35.65 10.94 10.83
CA PHE A 97 37.10 10.70 10.84
C PHE A 97 37.86 11.54 9.81
N CYS A 98 37.15 12.21 8.90
CA CYS A 98 37.72 13.12 7.91
C CYS A 98 36.68 14.14 7.45
N ASP A 99 37.10 15.12 6.66
CA ASP A 99 36.25 16.24 6.21
C ASP A 99 35.28 15.88 5.08
N LEU A 100 35.04 14.60 4.81
CA LEU A 100 34.12 14.19 3.76
C LEU A 100 32.67 14.51 4.11
N LEU A 101 32.02 15.31 3.26
CA LEU A 101 30.59 15.59 3.26
C LEU A 101 29.94 15.10 1.96
N THR A 102 28.79 14.43 2.07
CA THR A 102 28.05 13.96 0.88
C THR A 102 26.56 13.82 1.13
N ILE A 103 25.77 13.97 0.08
CA ILE A 103 24.31 13.72 0.09
C ILE A 103 23.96 12.25 -0.17
N SER A 104 24.93 11.42 -0.56
CA SER A 104 24.69 10.01 -0.90
C SER A 104 25.15 9.06 0.20
N SER A 105 24.21 8.26 0.71
CA SER A 105 24.50 7.23 1.70
C SER A 105 25.43 6.13 1.16
N GLN A 106 25.39 5.88 -0.16
CA GLN A 106 26.25 4.90 -0.81
C GLN A 106 27.70 5.41 -0.89
N VAL A 107 27.87 6.69 -1.21
CA VAL A 107 29.20 7.32 -1.30
C VAL A 107 29.90 7.32 0.06
N VAL A 108 29.21 7.73 1.14
CA VAL A 108 29.82 7.72 2.48
C VAL A 108 30.11 6.30 2.98
N SER A 109 29.24 5.33 2.66
CA SER A 109 29.46 3.93 3.08
C SER A 109 30.66 3.30 2.35
N ARG A 110 30.80 3.55 1.05
CA ARG A 110 31.95 3.09 0.27
C ARG A 110 33.24 3.77 0.73
N HIS A 111 33.19 5.07 1.02
CA HIS A 111 34.34 5.81 1.55
C HIS A 111 34.82 5.22 2.88
N VAL A 112 33.92 4.92 3.82
CA VAL A 112 34.30 4.30 5.10
C VAL A 112 34.95 2.93 4.89
N GLY A 113 34.46 2.13 3.92
CA GLY A 113 35.09 0.86 3.57
C GLY A 113 36.47 1.01 2.93
N ALA A 114 36.71 2.08 2.16
CA ALA A 114 37.99 2.29 1.50
C ALA A 114 39.04 2.93 2.42
N GLU A 115 38.67 4.01 3.12
CA GLU A 115 39.63 4.90 3.80
C GLU A 115 39.67 4.68 5.33
N HIS A 116 38.64 4.04 5.90
CA HIS A 116 38.46 3.94 7.36
C HIS A 116 38.15 2.51 7.85
N GLU A 117 38.43 1.49 7.04
CA GLU A 117 38.15 0.09 7.40
C GLU A 117 39.02 -0.38 8.57
N ARG A 118 40.28 0.02 8.63
CA ARG A 118 41.18 -0.35 9.73
C ARG A 118 40.68 0.23 11.07
N GLN A 119 40.36 1.52 11.09
CA GLN A 119 39.81 2.22 12.26
C GLN A 119 38.45 1.62 12.68
N ARG A 120 37.61 1.22 11.71
CA ARG A 120 36.34 0.54 11.97
C ARG A 120 36.52 -0.78 12.71
N LEU A 121 37.50 -1.59 12.29
CA LEU A 121 37.82 -2.88 12.89
C LEU A 121 38.42 -2.71 14.28
N GLU A 122 39.33 -1.74 14.47
CA GLU A 122 39.92 -1.39 15.76
C GLU A 122 38.85 -0.97 16.79
N LEU A 123 37.87 -0.17 16.36
CA LEU A 123 36.77 0.30 17.22
C LEU A 123 35.63 -0.73 17.38
N GLN A 124 35.67 -1.85 16.66
CA GLN A 124 34.61 -2.89 16.65
C GLN A 124 33.20 -2.35 16.38
N VAL A 125 33.09 -1.32 15.54
CA VAL A 125 31.80 -0.69 15.22
C VAL A 125 31.29 -1.07 13.83
N LYS A 126 29.97 -1.02 13.65
CA LYS A 126 29.34 -1.21 12.33
C LYS A 126 29.67 -0.03 11.41
N PRO A 127 29.75 -0.22 10.07
CA PRO A 127 30.04 0.87 9.12
C PRO A 127 29.16 2.11 9.29
N LYS A 128 27.88 1.92 9.64
CA LYS A 128 26.92 3.01 9.88
C LYS A 128 27.22 3.90 11.10
N ALA A 129 28.09 3.47 12.01
CA ALA A 129 28.49 4.27 13.17
C ALA A 129 29.64 5.24 12.86
N MET A 130 30.30 5.06 11.70
CA MET A 130 31.51 5.77 11.29
C MET A 130 31.22 7.11 10.61
N TYR A 131 29.96 7.33 10.25
CA TYR A 131 29.44 8.57 9.69
C TYR A 131 28.15 8.95 10.41
N GLU A 132 27.79 10.22 10.34
CA GLU A 132 26.56 10.74 10.92
C GLU A 132 25.71 11.48 9.90
N PRO A 133 24.39 11.43 10.04
CA PRO A 133 23.50 12.30 9.30
C PRO A 133 23.59 13.75 9.74
N VAL A 134 23.67 14.64 8.76
CA VAL A 134 23.74 16.08 8.96
C VAL A 134 22.84 16.80 7.96
N TYR A 135 22.53 18.05 8.27
CA TYR A 135 21.95 18.98 7.31
C TYR A 135 23.08 19.71 6.59
N LEU A 136 23.04 19.73 5.26
CA LEU A 136 24.05 20.37 4.43
C LEU A 136 23.44 21.53 3.64
N GLN A 137 24.19 22.62 3.47
CA GLN A 137 23.90 23.64 2.47
C GLN A 137 25.04 23.73 1.46
N ALA A 138 24.72 24.25 0.28
CA ALA A 138 25.68 24.55 -0.76
C ALA A 138 25.28 25.85 -1.47
N TRP A 139 26.24 26.50 -2.13
CA TRP A 139 25.95 27.70 -2.92
C TRP A 139 25.07 27.40 -4.14
N THR A 140 25.10 26.18 -4.68
CA THR A 140 24.37 25.80 -5.90
C THR A 140 23.52 24.54 -5.69
N LYS A 141 22.53 24.32 -6.56
CA LYS A 141 21.68 23.11 -6.53
C LYS A 141 22.45 21.82 -6.81
N ASN A 142 23.51 21.89 -7.61
CA ASN A 142 24.36 20.76 -8.00
C ASN A 142 25.84 21.16 -7.80
N PRO A 143 26.36 21.10 -6.57
CA PRO A 143 27.72 21.53 -6.28
C PRO A 143 28.74 20.52 -6.84
N ILE A 144 29.56 21.00 -7.77
CA ILE A 144 30.66 20.23 -8.35
C ILE A 144 31.70 19.96 -7.26
N GLY A 145 32.14 18.71 -7.12
CA GLY A 145 33.14 18.32 -6.12
C GLY A 145 32.64 18.25 -4.68
N GLY A 146 31.32 18.24 -4.45
CA GLY A 146 30.75 18.03 -3.11
C GLY A 146 31.03 19.17 -2.12
N ARG A 147 31.06 20.41 -2.61
CA ARG A 147 31.31 21.62 -1.82
C ARG A 147 30.10 21.98 -0.93
N TYR A 148 29.95 21.24 0.16
CA TYR A 148 28.92 21.44 1.19
C TYR A 148 29.52 22.00 2.47
N TRP A 149 28.67 22.55 3.34
CA TRP A 149 28.97 22.79 4.75
C TRP A 149 27.79 22.33 5.62
N ILE A 150 28.08 21.96 6.87
CA ILE A 150 27.07 21.55 7.84
C ILE A 150 26.33 22.77 8.36
N VAL A 151 25.01 22.68 8.54
CA VAL A 151 24.20 23.78 9.09
C VAL A 151 23.40 23.37 10.32
N GLU A 152 23.22 24.31 11.23
CA GLU A 152 22.25 24.16 12.31
C GLU A 152 20.85 24.44 11.77
N TYR A 153 20.00 23.41 11.77
CA TYR A 153 18.62 23.50 11.32
C TYR A 153 17.68 23.04 12.44
N ARG A 154 16.76 23.92 12.85
CA ARG A 154 15.80 23.69 13.94
C ARG A 154 16.44 23.34 15.30
N GLY A 155 17.59 23.95 15.62
CA GLY A 155 18.27 23.75 16.90
C GLY A 155 19.16 22.50 16.96
N THR A 156 19.41 21.84 15.82
CA THR A 156 20.25 20.64 15.73
C THR A 156 21.12 20.66 14.48
N THR A 157 22.40 20.28 14.62
CA THR A 157 23.35 20.08 13.50
C THR A 157 23.33 18.63 13.00
N THR A 158 22.97 17.69 13.88
CA THR A 158 22.76 16.28 13.54
C THR A 158 21.33 16.07 13.09
N ARG A 159 21.16 15.53 11.88
CA ARG A 159 19.83 15.20 11.37
C ARG A 159 19.38 13.90 12.03
N PRO A 160 18.23 13.86 12.72
CA PRO A 160 17.72 12.60 13.26
C PRO A 160 17.30 11.68 12.11
N ILE A 161 18.22 10.85 11.58
CA ILE A 161 17.81 9.65 10.85
C ILE A 161 17.17 8.77 11.89
N GLY A 162 15.85 8.64 11.86
CA GLY A 162 15.03 7.71 12.65
C GLY A 162 15.84 6.73 13.50
N GLY A 163 16.40 7.24 14.59
CA GLY A 163 17.47 6.60 15.34
C GLY A 163 16.91 5.75 16.45
N LYS A 164 17.75 5.06 17.23
CA LYS A 164 17.32 4.19 18.34
C LYS A 164 16.45 4.94 19.36
N ASP A 165 16.55 6.26 19.45
CA ASP A 165 15.80 7.12 20.36
C ASP A 165 14.44 7.54 19.82
N VAL A 166 14.34 7.80 18.50
CA VAL A 166 13.06 7.92 17.81
C VAL A 166 12.39 6.56 17.73
N TYR A 167 13.12 5.47 17.47
CA TYR A 167 12.60 4.12 17.53
C TYR A 167 12.28 3.71 18.95
N SER A 168 12.95 4.16 20.01
CA SER A 168 12.61 3.80 21.40
C SER A 168 11.50 4.68 21.96
N HIS A 169 11.41 5.95 21.54
CA HIS A 169 10.28 6.82 21.78
C HIS A 169 9.05 6.35 21.00
N LEU A 170 9.18 6.01 19.71
CA LEU A 170 8.14 5.37 18.91
C LEU A 170 7.85 3.96 19.41
N ARG A 171 8.82 3.13 19.80
CA ARG A 171 8.57 1.82 20.42
C ARG A 171 7.90 2.01 21.78
N GLY A 172 8.20 3.08 22.51
CA GLY A 172 7.52 3.46 23.74
C GLY A 172 6.10 3.95 23.46
N ALA A 173 5.90 4.77 22.42
CA ALA A 173 4.62 5.24 21.94
C ALA A 173 3.81 4.07 21.39
N PHE A 174 4.29 3.30 20.42
CA PHE A 174 3.77 2.01 19.97
C PHE A 174 3.59 1.00 21.10
N LYS A 175 4.42 0.92 22.15
CA LYS A 175 4.15 0.02 23.30
C LYS A 175 3.08 0.59 24.24
N ARG A 176 2.91 1.91 24.32
CA ARG A 176 1.83 2.58 25.06
C ARG A 176 0.52 2.48 24.29
N GLU A 177 0.56 2.76 23.01
CA GLU A 177 -0.51 2.62 22.02
C GLU A 177 -0.91 1.16 21.83
N ARG A 178 0.04 0.21 21.81
CA ARG A 178 -0.23 -1.23 21.85
C ARG A 178 -0.79 -1.69 23.19
N ARG A 179 -0.44 -1.06 24.33
CA ARG A 179 -1.09 -1.32 25.62
C ARG A 179 -2.51 -0.73 25.69
N LEU A 180 -2.72 0.44 25.09
CA LEU A 180 -4.03 1.05 24.90
C LEU A 180 -4.89 0.23 23.92
N GLN A 181 -4.29 -0.34 22.86
CA GLN A 181 -4.94 -1.18 21.84
C GLN A 181 -5.16 -2.63 22.28
N GLN A 182 -4.30 -3.19 23.15
CA GLN A 182 -4.46 -4.54 23.71
C GLN A 182 -5.75 -4.65 24.54
N GLY A 183 -6.16 -3.56 25.21
CA GLY A 183 -7.50 -3.49 25.82
C GLY A 183 -8.60 -3.09 24.84
N LEU A 184 -8.29 -2.33 23.78
CA LEU A 184 -9.28 -1.84 22.83
C LEU A 184 -9.92 -2.94 21.99
N ILE A 185 -9.17 -3.97 21.58
CA ILE A 185 -9.71 -5.10 20.83
C ILE A 185 -10.64 -5.92 21.73
N GLU A 186 -10.20 -6.27 22.93
CA GLU A 186 -11.05 -6.97 23.91
C GLU A 186 -12.32 -6.15 24.20
N GLN A 187 -12.20 -4.84 24.43
CA GLN A 187 -13.33 -3.91 24.61
C GLN A 187 -14.25 -3.82 23.38
N THR A 188 -13.70 -3.94 22.17
CA THR A 188 -14.47 -3.88 20.92
C THR A 188 -15.44 -5.05 20.81
N TYR A 189 -15.03 -6.25 21.26
CA TYR A 189 -15.84 -7.47 21.15
C TYR A 189 -16.51 -7.90 22.46
N GLN A 190 -16.14 -7.31 23.61
CA GLN A 190 -16.58 -7.71 24.96
C GLN A 190 -18.07 -7.97 25.11
N ASN A 191 -18.91 -7.18 24.43
CA ASN A 191 -20.37 -7.24 24.55
C ASN A 191 -21.06 -8.01 23.42
N PHE A 192 -20.29 -8.62 22.51
CA PHE A 192 -20.81 -9.29 21.33
C PHE A 192 -20.59 -10.81 21.39
N ASP A 193 -21.43 -11.54 20.67
CA ASP A 193 -21.38 -13.00 20.61
C ASP A 193 -20.22 -13.42 19.69
N HIS A 194 -19.07 -13.77 20.29
CA HIS A 194 -17.88 -14.20 19.55
C HIS A 194 -18.14 -15.45 18.69
N GLY A 195 -19.01 -16.36 19.15
CA GLY A 195 -19.39 -17.55 18.40
C GLY A 195 -20.18 -17.18 17.14
N LEU A 196 -21.19 -16.30 17.28
CA LEU A 196 -21.91 -15.74 16.14
C LEU A 196 -20.95 -15.04 15.16
N LEU A 197 -20.08 -14.15 15.66
CA LEU A 197 -19.11 -13.42 14.84
C LEU A 197 -18.20 -14.37 14.04
N ARG A 198 -17.69 -15.42 14.67
CA ARG A 198 -16.89 -16.42 13.98
C ARG A 198 -17.71 -17.15 12.92
N ASN A 199 -18.94 -17.56 13.26
CA ASN A 199 -19.82 -18.29 12.36
C ASN A 199 -20.24 -17.46 11.12
N LEU A 200 -20.41 -16.14 11.27
CA LEU A 200 -20.64 -15.25 10.14
C LEU A 200 -19.49 -15.28 9.13
N THR A 201 -18.25 -15.52 9.57
CA THR A 201 -17.08 -15.60 8.67
C THR A 201 -16.85 -16.97 8.04
N THR A 202 -17.74 -17.94 8.30
CA THR A 202 -17.63 -19.30 7.77
C THR A 202 -17.90 -19.30 6.27
N MET A 203 -17.14 -20.11 5.55
CA MET A 203 -17.38 -20.33 4.12
C MET A 203 -18.52 -21.33 3.95
N PRO A 204 -19.47 -21.09 3.03
CA PRO A 204 -20.44 -22.11 2.65
C PRO A 204 -19.74 -23.39 2.19
N SER A 205 -20.29 -24.53 2.59
CA SER A 205 -19.86 -25.88 2.23
C SER A 205 -20.97 -26.58 1.46
N SER A 206 -20.66 -27.68 0.78
CA SER A 206 -21.68 -28.48 0.08
C SER A 206 -22.83 -28.89 1.01
N LEU A 207 -22.54 -29.18 2.29
CA LEU A 207 -23.57 -29.50 3.29
C LEU A 207 -24.41 -28.28 3.68
N SER A 208 -23.81 -27.10 3.83
CA SER A 208 -24.58 -25.90 4.19
C SER A 208 -25.50 -25.44 3.06
N SER A 209 -25.09 -25.62 1.81
CA SER A 209 -25.92 -25.38 0.63
C SER A 209 -27.15 -26.30 0.54
N VAL A 210 -27.19 -27.39 1.31
CA VAL A 210 -28.34 -28.32 1.37
C VAL A 210 -29.15 -28.13 2.65
N ARG A 211 -28.49 -27.92 3.80
CA ARG A 211 -29.14 -27.92 5.12
C ARG A 211 -29.25 -26.56 5.80
N GLY A 212 -28.62 -25.52 5.24
CA GLY A 212 -28.40 -24.24 5.92
C GLY A 212 -27.32 -24.33 7.01
N VAL A 213 -27.04 -23.20 7.66
CA VAL A 213 -26.07 -23.09 8.76
C VAL A 213 -26.72 -22.49 9.99
N VAL A 214 -26.53 -23.12 11.14
CA VAL A 214 -26.87 -22.48 12.43
C VAL A 214 -25.74 -21.51 12.80
N LEU A 215 -26.01 -20.22 12.63
CA LEU A 215 -25.07 -19.14 12.92
C LEU A 215 -24.94 -18.89 14.43
N SER A 216 -26.03 -19.06 15.18
CA SER A 216 -25.97 -19.07 16.64
C SER A 216 -27.19 -19.75 17.24
N ARG A 217 -26.98 -20.50 18.31
CA ARG A 217 -28.06 -21.13 19.08
C ARG A 217 -28.62 -20.19 20.14
N ALA A 218 -29.91 -20.34 20.42
CA ALA A 218 -30.54 -19.70 21.56
C ALA A 218 -29.90 -20.19 22.88
N ARG A 219 -29.60 -19.28 23.81
CA ARG A 219 -29.13 -19.65 25.14
C ARG A 219 -30.32 -20.16 25.97
N SER A 220 -30.38 -21.47 26.22
CA SER A 220 -31.34 -22.04 27.19
C SER A 220 -30.87 -21.73 28.62
N GLY A 221 -31.48 -20.73 29.27
CA GLY A 221 -31.13 -20.37 30.66
C GLY A 221 -32.10 -19.38 31.34
N ALA A 222 -33.15 -19.93 31.95
CA ALA A 222 -33.94 -19.47 33.10
C ALA A 222 -34.07 -17.95 33.38
N THR A 223 -35.10 -17.32 32.81
CA THR A 223 -36.20 -16.58 33.48
C THR A 223 -36.98 -15.82 32.41
N HIS A 224 -38.26 -15.59 32.68
CA HIS A 224 -39.33 -15.29 31.72
C HIS A 224 -39.04 -14.13 30.73
N THR A 225 -39.60 -14.29 29.51
CA THR A 225 -39.77 -13.32 28.40
C THR A 225 -38.58 -13.05 27.46
N THR A 226 -38.27 -14.01 26.60
CA THR A 226 -38.44 -13.97 25.11
C THR A 226 -37.74 -15.21 24.55
N SER A 227 -38.47 -16.06 23.84
CA SER A 227 -37.92 -17.23 23.14
C SER A 227 -36.91 -16.72 22.09
N GLY A 228 -35.61 -16.86 22.35
CA GLY A 228 -34.62 -16.65 21.30
C GLY A 228 -34.77 -17.80 20.31
N GLU A 229 -35.09 -17.51 19.05
CA GLU A 229 -34.99 -18.52 17.98
C GLU A 229 -33.52 -18.70 17.59
N ASP A 230 -33.19 -19.91 17.11
CA ASP A 230 -31.88 -20.17 16.53
C ASP A 230 -31.68 -19.28 15.30
N LEU A 231 -30.52 -18.63 15.19
CA LEU A 231 -30.17 -17.84 14.02
C LEU A 231 -29.66 -18.78 12.95
N ILE A 232 -30.42 -18.93 11.86
CA ILE A 232 -30.13 -19.87 10.78
C ILE A 232 -29.97 -19.11 9.47
N SER A 233 -28.89 -19.40 8.75
CA SER A 233 -28.73 -19.07 7.34
C SER A 233 -29.39 -20.18 6.52
N SER A 234 -30.37 -19.84 5.68
CA SER A 234 -31.12 -20.85 4.93
C SER A 234 -30.25 -21.52 3.85
N ALA A 235 -30.61 -22.73 3.42
CA ALA A 235 -29.89 -23.41 2.34
C ALA A 235 -29.83 -22.57 1.05
N GLY A 236 -30.90 -21.83 0.73
CA GLY A 236 -30.94 -20.95 -0.43
C GLY A 236 -30.02 -19.74 -0.29
N ASP A 237 -29.92 -19.16 0.91
CA ASP A 237 -28.97 -18.07 1.18
C ASP A 237 -27.53 -18.58 1.06
N GLU A 238 -27.23 -19.75 1.63
CA GLU A 238 -25.91 -20.39 1.54
C GLU A 238 -25.49 -20.67 0.09
N GLN A 239 -26.42 -21.12 -0.75
CA GLN A 239 -26.18 -21.33 -2.19
C GLN A 239 -25.85 -20.00 -2.89
N LYS A 240 -26.62 -18.93 -2.65
CA LYS A 240 -26.34 -17.60 -3.21
C LYS A 240 -24.99 -17.06 -2.74
N ILE A 241 -24.67 -17.22 -1.46
CA ILE A 241 -23.39 -16.79 -0.91
C ILE A 241 -22.26 -17.59 -1.54
N ALA A 242 -22.38 -18.92 -1.65
CA ALA A 242 -21.37 -19.76 -2.32
C ALA A 242 -21.11 -19.31 -3.77
N ALA A 243 -22.17 -19.01 -4.52
CA ALA A 243 -22.11 -18.46 -5.86
C ALA A 243 -21.37 -17.10 -5.91
N ILE A 244 -21.74 -16.15 -5.05
CA ILE A 244 -21.06 -14.84 -4.94
C ILE A 244 -19.57 -15.01 -4.64
N LEU A 245 -19.20 -15.99 -3.82
CA LEU A 245 -17.81 -16.23 -3.47
C LEU A 245 -17.00 -16.82 -4.65
N VAL A 246 -17.62 -17.52 -5.59
CA VAL A 246 -16.96 -17.90 -6.86
C VAL A 246 -16.85 -16.69 -7.79
N ALA A 247 -17.89 -15.85 -7.86
CA ALA A 247 -17.82 -14.58 -8.59
C ALA A 247 -16.68 -13.68 -8.08
N MET A 248 -16.41 -13.70 -6.77
CA MET A 248 -15.27 -12.99 -6.18
C MET A 248 -13.92 -13.51 -6.67
N ASP A 249 -13.80 -14.80 -6.98
CA ASP A 249 -12.58 -15.34 -7.59
C ASP A 249 -12.35 -14.72 -8.99
N MET A 250 -13.41 -14.52 -9.78
CA MET A 250 -13.31 -13.84 -11.09
C MET A 250 -12.89 -12.37 -10.96
N VAL A 251 -13.40 -11.66 -9.95
CA VAL A 251 -12.96 -10.28 -9.66
C VAL A 251 -11.48 -10.25 -9.29
N MET A 252 -11.01 -11.20 -8.48
CA MET A 252 -9.58 -11.29 -8.13
C MET A 252 -8.72 -11.72 -9.32
N ASP A 253 -9.19 -12.62 -10.18
CA ASP A 253 -8.50 -13.00 -11.42
C ASP A 253 -8.29 -11.75 -12.32
N ARG A 254 -9.31 -10.89 -12.44
CA ARG A 254 -9.19 -9.59 -13.14
C ARG A 254 -8.16 -8.65 -12.49
N CYS A 255 -8.18 -8.50 -11.16
CA CYS A 255 -7.21 -7.64 -10.46
C CYS A 255 -5.77 -8.12 -10.67
N GLU A 256 -5.56 -9.44 -10.68
CA GLU A 256 -4.24 -10.03 -10.94
C GLU A 256 -3.79 -9.80 -12.40
N GLN A 257 -4.70 -9.89 -13.37
CA GLN A 257 -4.41 -9.57 -14.78
C GLN A 257 -3.96 -8.12 -14.96
N THR A 258 -4.63 -7.18 -14.30
CA THR A 258 -4.20 -5.77 -14.32
C THR A 258 -2.83 -5.62 -13.70
N ALA A 259 -2.55 -6.30 -12.58
CA ALA A 259 -1.22 -6.29 -11.99
C ALA A 259 -0.14 -6.89 -12.91
N LEU A 260 -0.47 -7.91 -13.71
CA LEU A 260 0.46 -8.53 -14.67
C LEU A 260 0.80 -7.62 -15.85
N THR A 261 -0.15 -6.79 -16.29
CA THR A 261 0.04 -5.83 -17.40
C THR A 261 0.57 -4.47 -16.95
N THR A 262 0.63 -4.24 -15.63
CA THR A 262 1.08 -2.98 -15.04
C THR A 262 2.60 -2.83 -15.08
N SER A 263 3.09 -1.62 -15.40
CA SER A 263 4.53 -1.35 -15.45
C SER A 263 5.24 -1.56 -14.11
N ARG A 264 6.53 -1.95 -14.17
CA ARG A 264 7.40 -2.13 -12.99
C ARG A 264 7.38 -0.93 -12.04
N ASN A 265 7.35 0.29 -12.57
CA ASN A 265 7.37 1.52 -11.76
C ASN A 265 6.13 1.61 -10.85
N LEU A 266 4.95 1.34 -11.39
CA LEU A 266 3.70 1.33 -10.64
C LEU A 266 3.66 0.19 -9.62
N LEU A 267 4.19 -0.99 -9.98
CA LEU A 267 4.33 -2.10 -9.02
C LEU A 267 5.30 -1.78 -7.88
N CYS A 268 6.35 -1.00 -8.12
CA CYS A 268 7.25 -0.48 -7.07
C CYS A 268 6.52 0.50 -6.12
N TRP A 269 5.61 1.33 -6.65
CA TRP A 269 4.75 2.19 -5.84
C TRP A 269 3.75 1.37 -5.03
N LEU A 270 3.09 0.38 -5.64
CA LEU A 270 2.12 -0.49 -5.00
C LEU A 270 2.71 -1.26 -3.80
N ARG A 271 3.97 -1.69 -3.92
CA ARG A 271 4.68 -2.36 -2.84
C ARG A 271 5.07 -1.43 -1.70
N SER A 272 5.22 -0.13 -1.98
CA SER A 272 5.66 0.84 -0.99
C SER A 272 4.65 0.98 0.14
N VAL A 273 5.17 1.32 1.31
CA VAL A 273 4.38 1.74 2.48
C VAL A 273 4.61 3.22 2.79
N ARG A 274 5.37 3.92 1.93
CA ARG A 274 5.75 5.33 2.10
C ARG A 274 4.90 6.20 1.17
N PRO A 275 4.28 7.29 1.67
CA PRO A 275 3.45 8.15 0.84
C PRO A 275 4.19 8.85 -0.32
N HIS A 276 5.47 9.16 -0.14
CA HIS A 276 6.26 9.97 -1.08
C HIS A 276 7.48 9.24 -1.65
N GLY A 277 7.49 7.91 -1.64
CA GLY A 277 8.60 7.16 -2.22
C GLY A 277 8.20 5.77 -2.66
N CYS A 278 8.74 5.33 -3.80
CA CYS A 278 8.58 3.97 -4.28
C CYS A 278 9.52 2.99 -3.54
N TYR A 279 9.12 1.73 -3.48
CA TYR A 279 10.02 0.66 -3.03
C TYR A 279 10.97 0.29 -4.19
N ALA A 280 12.20 -0.15 -3.88
CA ALA A 280 13.18 -0.44 -4.93
C ALA A 280 12.81 -1.67 -5.80
N LYS A 281 12.06 -2.61 -5.21
CA LYS A 281 11.58 -3.83 -5.88
C LYS A 281 10.08 -3.71 -6.22
N PRO A 282 9.62 -4.29 -7.33
CA PRO A 282 8.19 -4.30 -7.65
C PRO A 282 7.41 -5.14 -6.64
N PHE A 283 6.10 -4.90 -6.58
CA PHE A 283 5.15 -5.85 -6.01
C PHE A 283 5.28 -7.18 -6.74
N THR A 284 5.36 -8.26 -5.97
CA THR A 284 5.53 -9.62 -6.50
C THR A 284 4.31 -10.43 -6.14
N PHE A 285 3.80 -11.17 -7.12
CA PHE A 285 2.76 -12.15 -6.89
C PHE A 285 3.26 -13.23 -5.93
N VAL A 286 2.30 -13.82 -5.23
CA VAL A 286 2.54 -15.02 -4.45
C VAL A 286 2.86 -16.16 -5.43
N SER A 287 4.07 -16.70 -5.36
CA SER A 287 4.56 -17.72 -6.31
C SER A 287 3.85 -19.06 -6.20
N LYS A 288 3.30 -19.41 -5.01
CA LYS A 288 2.62 -20.69 -4.77
C LYS A 288 1.11 -20.54 -4.87
N ALA A 289 0.47 -21.32 -5.75
CA ALA A 289 -0.98 -21.36 -5.91
C ALA A 289 -1.73 -21.61 -4.58
N ALA A 290 -1.20 -22.47 -3.70
CA ALA A 290 -1.79 -22.73 -2.39
C ALA A 290 -1.88 -21.48 -1.49
N ILE A 291 -0.84 -20.63 -1.52
CA ILE A 291 -0.83 -19.40 -0.72
C ILE A 291 -1.76 -18.36 -1.36
N ARG A 292 -1.80 -18.27 -2.69
CA ARG A 292 -2.79 -17.44 -3.41
C ARG A 292 -4.21 -17.80 -2.98
N THR A 293 -4.56 -19.09 -3.02
CA THR A 293 -5.87 -19.58 -2.59
C THR A 293 -6.15 -19.23 -1.13
N LYS A 294 -5.17 -19.37 -0.24
CA LYS A 294 -5.30 -18.97 1.18
C LYS A 294 -5.60 -17.48 1.34
N TYR A 295 -4.95 -16.62 0.56
CA TYR A 295 -5.11 -15.17 0.69
C TYR A 295 -6.47 -14.71 0.17
N ILE A 296 -6.86 -15.18 -1.02
CA ILE A 296 -8.19 -14.90 -1.59
C ILE A 296 -9.29 -15.45 -0.68
N ARG A 297 -9.09 -16.63 -0.07
CA ARG A 297 -10.04 -17.20 0.90
C ARG A 297 -10.34 -16.27 2.08
N LEU A 298 -9.37 -15.48 2.56
CA LEU A 298 -9.63 -14.52 3.64
C LEU A 298 -10.50 -13.35 3.20
N LEU A 299 -10.32 -12.85 1.98
CA LEU A 299 -11.24 -11.87 1.39
C LEU A 299 -12.64 -12.48 1.21
N LYS A 300 -12.73 -13.73 0.74
CA LYS A 300 -14.02 -14.42 0.59
C LYS A 300 -14.75 -14.59 1.93
N ARG A 301 -14.03 -14.89 3.01
CA ARG A 301 -14.60 -14.93 4.37
C ARG A 301 -15.16 -13.59 4.83
N PHE A 302 -14.52 -12.48 4.44
CA PHE A 302 -15.06 -11.14 4.68
C PHE A 302 -16.38 -10.93 3.94
N ILE A 303 -16.42 -11.30 2.65
CA ILE A 303 -17.63 -11.18 1.83
C ILE A 303 -18.75 -12.09 2.36
N ALA A 304 -18.44 -13.33 2.77
CA ALA A 304 -19.39 -14.21 3.43
C ALA A 304 -19.98 -13.56 4.70
N MET A 305 -19.14 -12.94 5.54
CA MET A 305 -19.60 -12.21 6.73
C MET A 305 -20.55 -11.07 6.38
N VAL A 306 -20.25 -10.30 5.32
CA VAL A 306 -21.12 -9.21 4.86
C VAL A 306 -22.50 -9.73 4.47
N PHE A 307 -22.57 -10.80 3.68
CA PHE A 307 -23.86 -11.35 3.22
C PHE A 307 -24.62 -12.10 4.32
N HIS A 308 -23.95 -12.90 5.16
CA HIS A 308 -24.59 -13.51 6.32
C HIS A 308 -25.18 -12.45 7.26
N ALA A 309 -24.44 -11.37 7.53
CA ALA A 309 -24.94 -10.28 8.35
C ALA A 309 -26.08 -9.49 7.66
N PHE A 310 -26.11 -9.43 6.33
CA PHE A 310 -27.21 -8.80 5.60
C PHE A 310 -28.50 -9.64 5.65
N CYS A 311 -28.38 -10.97 5.60
CA CYS A 311 -29.52 -11.90 5.68
C CYS A 311 -30.12 -12.00 7.09
N LEU A 312 -29.38 -11.60 8.13
CA LEU A 312 -29.87 -11.59 9.50
C LEU A 312 -30.72 -10.33 9.81
N PRO A 313 -31.64 -10.42 10.78
CA PRO A 313 -32.37 -9.26 11.27
C PRO A 313 -31.45 -8.13 11.75
N THR A 314 -31.76 -6.88 11.38
CA THR A 314 -30.89 -5.72 11.64
C THR A 314 -30.67 -5.42 13.13
N ASP A 315 -31.64 -5.76 13.98
CA ASP A 315 -31.55 -5.69 15.43
C ASP A 315 -30.58 -6.75 15.96
N VAL A 316 -30.66 -7.99 15.46
CA VAL A 316 -29.75 -9.09 15.80
C VAL A 316 -28.31 -8.74 15.43
N CYS A 317 -28.05 -8.26 14.22
CA CYS A 317 -26.71 -7.87 13.79
C CYS A 317 -26.10 -6.76 14.65
N ARG A 318 -26.91 -5.76 15.00
CA ARG A 318 -26.48 -4.63 15.83
C ARG A 318 -26.25 -5.05 17.28
N CYS A 319 -27.17 -5.80 17.88
CA CYS A 319 -27.15 -6.12 19.30
C CYS A 319 -26.22 -7.30 19.62
N ARG A 320 -26.15 -8.32 18.76
CA ARG A 320 -25.36 -9.53 19.02
C ARG A 320 -24.02 -9.55 18.31
N ALA A 321 -23.90 -8.95 17.12
CA ALA A 321 -22.67 -8.95 16.33
C ALA A 321 -21.99 -7.57 16.27
N GLY A 322 -22.61 -6.50 16.75
CA GLY A 322 -22.05 -5.14 16.65
C GLY A 322 -21.92 -4.61 15.22
N ILE A 323 -22.46 -5.30 14.22
CA ILE A 323 -22.34 -4.93 12.80
C ILE A 323 -23.45 -3.94 12.45
N ARG A 324 -23.07 -2.80 11.86
CA ARG A 324 -23.99 -1.74 11.45
C ARG A 324 -23.61 -1.27 10.04
N PHE A 325 -24.47 -1.57 9.07
CA PHE A 325 -24.26 -1.10 7.70
C PHE A 325 -24.73 0.34 7.52
N LYS A 326 -23.96 1.13 6.77
CA LYS A 326 -24.38 2.43 6.25
C LYS A 326 -25.47 2.22 5.19
N ARG A 327 -26.32 3.23 4.97
CA ARG A 327 -27.36 3.17 3.92
C ARG A 327 -26.77 2.89 2.53
N SER A 328 -25.62 3.45 2.21
CA SER A 328 -24.90 3.18 0.95
C SER A 328 -24.45 1.72 0.83
N GLN A 329 -23.90 1.16 1.91
CA GLN A 329 -23.50 -0.26 1.97
C GLN A 329 -24.71 -1.17 1.80
N ILE A 330 -25.83 -0.92 2.51
CA ILE A 330 -27.07 -1.71 2.35
C ILE A 330 -27.56 -1.68 0.90
N LYS A 331 -27.56 -0.49 0.26
CA LYS A 331 -27.94 -0.37 -1.15
C LYS A 331 -27.03 -1.18 -2.07
N ALA A 332 -25.72 -1.14 -1.86
CA ALA A 332 -24.76 -1.89 -2.66
C ALA A 332 -24.91 -3.41 -2.48
N ILE A 333 -25.08 -3.87 -1.23
CA ILE A 333 -25.34 -5.29 -0.93
C ILE A 333 -26.66 -5.75 -1.56
N ALA A 334 -27.73 -4.98 -1.39
CA ALA A 334 -29.05 -5.30 -1.94
C ALA A 334 -29.06 -5.33 -3.48
N ALA A 335 -28.27 -4.48 -4.14
CA ALA A 335 -28.14 -4.48 -5.60
C ALA A 335 -27.48 -5.77 -6.13
N ILE A 336 -26.63 -6.42 -5.34
CA ILE A 336 -26.04 -7.73 -5.67
C ILE A 336 -27.01 -8.86 -5.29
N TRP A 337 -27.62 -8.78 -4.12
CA TRP A 337 -28.51 -9.82 -3.60
C TRP A 337 -29.78 -10.03 -4.44
N ASN A 338 -30.30 -8.93 -4.99
CA ASN A 338 -31.52 -8.88 -5.81
C ASN A 338 -31.22 -8.63 -7.30
N HIS A 339 -30.01 -8.95 -7.75
CA HIS A 339 -29.60 -8.77 -9.14
C HIS A 339 -30.39 -9.68 -10.10
N CYS A 340 -30.69 -9.22 -11.31
CA CYS A 340 -31.43 -10.00 -12.34
C CYS A 340 -30.73 -11.31 -12.75
N ILE A 341 -29.41 -11.42 -12.55
CA ILE A 341 -28.65 -12.64 -12.85
C ILE A 341 -29.20 -13.87 -12.11
N TRP A 342 -29.84 -13.68 -10.96
CA TRP A 342 -30.46 -14.77 -10.20
C TRP A 342 -31.67 -15.39 -10.89
N ASP A 343 -32.25 -14.71 -11.89
CA ASP A 343 -33.35 -15.24 -12.72
C ASP A 343 -32.84 -16.18 -13.82
N GLN A 344 -31.52 -16.20 -14.09
CA GLN A 344 -30.92 -17.09 -15.08
C GLN A 344 -30.89 -18.55 -14.56
N HIS A 345 -31.10 -19.50 -15.46
CA HIS A 345 -31.16 -20.92 -15.10
C HIS A 345 -29.83 -21.40 -14.52
N GLY A 346 -29.88 -21.99 -13.32
CA GLY A 346 -28.70 -22.51 -12.63
C GLY A 346 -27.81 -21.45 -11.97
N ALA A 347 -28.21 -20.17 -11.93
CA ALA A 347 -27.42 -19.10 -11.31
C ALA A 347 -27.20 -19.28 -9.79
N THR A 348 -28.05 -20.05 -9.10
CA THR A 348 -27.83 -20.42 -7.70
C THR A 348 -26.87 -21.61 -7.54
N THR A 349 -26.54 -22.30 -8.63
CA THR A 349 -25.65 -23.47 -8.65
C THR A 349 -24.21 -23.03 -8.88
N LEU A 350 -23.28 -23.70 -8.19
CA LEU A 350 -21.84 -23.41 -8.31
C LEU A 350 -21.30 -23.60 -9.73
N ASN A 351 -21.85 -24.56 -10.48
CA ASN A 351 -21.41 -24.91 -11.82
C ASN A 351 -21.56 -23.75 -12.80
N PHE A 352 -22.67 -22.99 -12.73
CA PHE A 352 -22.86 -21.79 -13.57
C PHE A 352 -21.67 -20.82 -13.45
N TRP A 353 -21.26 -20.51 -12.22
CA TRP A 353 -20.17 -19.57 -11.95
C TRP A 353 -18.79 -20.17 -12.25
N LYS A 354 -18.59 -21.46 -11.99
CA LYS A 354 -17.36 -22.18 -12.33
C LYS A 354 -17.14 -22.19 -13.85
N SER A 355 -18.16 -22.55 -14.63
CA SER A 355 -18.09 -22.55 -16.09
C SER A 355 -17.88 -21.14 -16.64
N ALA A 356 -18.57 -20.14 -16.09
CA ALA A 356 -18.36 -18.74 -16.47
C ALA A 356 -16.91 -18.27 -16.20
N ARG A 357 -16.35 -18.66 -15.05
CA ARG A 357 -14.95 -18.38 -14.70
C ARG A 357 -13.97 -19.09 -15.62
N ALA A 358 -14.19 -20.38 -15.92
CA ALA A 358 -13.34 -21.17 -16.82
C ALA A 358 -13.31 -20.54 -18.22
N HIS A 359 -14.47 -20.18 -18.76
CA HIS A 359 -14.58 -19.48 -20.04
C HIS A 359 -13.85 -18.13 -20.03
N ALA A 360 -13.98 -17.35 -18.94
CA ALA A 360 -13.26 -16.10 -18.79
C ALA A 360 -11.74 -16.33 -18.82
N ILE A 361 -11.22 -17.30 -18.07
CA ILE A 361 -9.78 -17.63 -18.04
C ILE A 361 -9.29 -18.04 -19.43
N ALA A 362 -10.01 -18.92 -20.12
CA ALA A 362 -9.66 -19.39 -21.47
C ALA A 362 -9.58 -18.23 -22.49
N LYS A 363 -10.55 -17.30 -22.45
CA LYS A 363 -10.55 -16.10 -23.31
C LYS A 363 -9.27 -15.25 -23.12
N TYR A 364 -8.75 -15.16 -21.89
CA TYR A 364 -7.49 -14.43 -21.68
C TYR A 364 -6.29 -15.22 -22.15
N GLN A 365 -6.20 -16.52 -21.84
CA GLN A 365 -5.06 -17.34 -22.28
C GLN A 365 -4.87 -17.24 -23.80
N ALA A 366 -5.95 -17.36 -24.57
CA ALA A 366 -5.93 -17.14 -26.02
C ALA A 366 -5.44 -15.73 -26.42
N SER A 367 -5.89 -14.68 -25.72
CA SER A 367 -5.45 -13.30 -25.98
C SER A 367 -3.97 -13.06 -25.64
N TRP A 368 -3.38 -13.81 -24.72
CA TRP A 368 -1.97 -13.72 -24.36
C TRP A 368 -1.09 -14.48 -25.36
N ASP A 369 -1.54 -15.65 -25.81
CA ASP A 369 -0.84 -16.45 -26.83
C ASP A 369 -0.74 -15.67 -28.16
N GLU A 370 -1.82 -15.02 -28.60
CA GLU A 370 -1.82 -14.13 -29.77
C GLU A 370 -0.88 -12.91 -29.63
N ARG A 371 -0.65 -12.45 -28.39
CA ARG A 371 0.24 -11.30 -28.11
C ARG A 371 1.70 -11.72 -28.04
N ALA A 372 1.99 -12.93 -27.59
CA ALA A 372 3.33 -13.50 -27.54
C ALA A 372 3.87 -13.81 -28.95
N GLU A 373 2.99 -14.23 -29.87
CA GLU A 373 3.33 -14.43 -31.29
C GLU A 373 3.63 -13.12 -32.03
N ASN A 374 3.27 -11.97 -31.46
CA ASN A 374 3.47 -10.65 -32.05
C ASN A 374 4.62 -9.83 -31.41
N SER A 375 5.36 -10.43 -30.46
CA SER A 375 6.45 -9.78 -29.74
C SER A 375 7.77 -10.53 -29.93
N GLU A 376 8.36 -10.44 -31.11
CA GLU A 376 9.76 -10.81 -31.36
C GLU A 376 10.70 -9.65 -30.97
N GLU A 377 10.87 -9.35 -29.68
CA GLU A 377 12.01 -8.55 -29.22
C GLU A 377 12.58 -9.07 -27.90
N SER A 378 13.70 -9.80 -28.05
CA SER A 378 14.87 -9.91 -27.17
C SER A 378 14.77 -9.20 -25.81
N MET A 379 14.81 -9.98 -24.72
CA MET A 379 15.60 -9.61 -23.54
C MET A 379 16.26 -10.85 -22.92
N THR A 380 17.57 -10.71 -22.78
CA THR A 380 18.55 -11.66 -22.27
C THR A 380 18.36 -11.98 -20.79
N GLU A 381 18.74 -13.20 -20.46
CA GLU A 381 18.86 -13.80 -19.13
C GLU A 381 19.58 -12.90 -18.11
N ASP A 382 19.04 -12.82 -16.90
CA ASP A 382 19.84 -12.81 -15.67
C ASP A 382 18.96 -13.28 -14.50
N SER A 383 18.94 -14.60 -14.33
CA SER A 383 18.32 -15.30 -13.21
C SER A 383 19.35 -15.52 -12.11
N ASP A 384 19.61 -14.48 -11.31
CA ASP A 384 20.33 -14.66 -10.06
C ASP A 384 19.40 -15.25 -8.99
N ASN A 385 19.59 -16.55 -8.84
CA ASN A 385 19.29 -17.41 -7.70
C ASN A 385 19.34 -16.65 -6.36
N ILE A 386 18.19 -16.53 -5.65
CA ILE A 386 18.19 -16.16 -4.24
C ILE A 386 17.88 -17.37 -3.37
N ASP A 387 18.97 -17.78 -2.75
CA ASP A 387 19.14 -18.74 -1.68
C ASP A 387 18.20 -18.48 -0.48
N SER A 388 17.60 -19.59 -0.05
CA SER A 388 17.28 -20.02 1.32
C SER A 388 17.01 -18.96 2.39
N ILE A 389 15.73 -18.82 2.76
CA ILE A 389 15.39 -18.57 4.16
C ILE A 389 15.23 -19.93 4.83
N SER A 390 16.33 -20.39 5.42
CA SER A 390 16.31 -21.36 6.51
C SER A 390 15.69 -20.68 7.74
N GLU A 391 14.55 -21.19 8.20
CA GLU A 391 14.34 -21.34 9.64
C GLU A 391 13.85 -22.76 9.90
N SER A 392 14.61 -23.38 10.79
CA SER A 392 14.65 -24.77 11.22
C SER A 392 13.41 -25.22 12.02
N ASP A 393 13.00 -26.45 11.75
CA ASP A 393 12.29 -27.40 12.61
C ASP A 393 12.96 -27.47 14.02
N GLU A 394 12.28 -27.64 15.16
CA GLU A 394 11.57 -28.86 15.57
C GLU A 394 10.67 -28.68 16.81
N SER A 395 9.58 -29.45 16.80
CA SER A 395 8.90 -30.18 17.88
C SER A 395 8.32 -29.47 19.13
N ALA A 396 6.98 -29.55 19.25
CA ALA A 396 6.31 -30.05 20.46
C ALA A 396 4.84 -30.41 20.14
N ASN A 397 4.53 -31.69 20.37
CA ASN A 397 3.29 -32.43 20.10
C ASN A 397 1.98 -31.81 20.60
N GLY A 398 0.89 -32.16 19.92
CA GLY A 398 -0.49 -32.03 20.41
C GLY A 398 -1.50 -32.39 19.32
N ASP A 399 -1.95 -33.64 19.35
CA ASP A 399 -2.91 -34.31 18.47
C ASP A 399 -4.17 -33.49 18.12
N GLU A 400 -4.69 -33.62 16.88
CA GLU A 400 -5.90 -34.41 16.58
C GLU A 400 -6.44 -34.16 15.14
N ASP A 401 -6.72 -35.28 14.47
CA ASP A 401 -7.68 -35.54 13.38
C ASP A 401 -7.46 -34.98 11.97
N HIS A 402 -6.48 -35.57 11.28
CA HIS A 402 -6.51 -35.76 9.82
C HIS A 402 -7.46 -36.89 9.43
N ARG A 403 -8.65 -36.56 8.91
CA ARG A 403 -9.35 -37.42 7.93
C ARG A 403 -9.12 -36.83 6.54
N CYS A 404 -8.22 -37.46 5.80
CA CYS A 404 -8.04 -37.27 4.37
C CYS A 404 -9.02 -38.22 3.68
N ASP A 405 -10.15 -37.71 3.21
CA ASP A 405 -10.89 -38.39 2.14
C ASP A 405 -10.27 -37.89 0.85
N SER A 406 -9.43 -38.75 0.27
CA SER A 406 -8.90 -38.58 -1.08
C SER A 406 -9.91 -39.19 -2.03
N ASP A 407 -10.82 -38.38 -2.56
CA ASP A 407 -11.60 -38.75 -3.75
C ASP A 407 -10.79 -38.29 -4.98
N GLU A 408 -9.86 -39.14 -5.39
CA GLU A 408 -9.19 -39.09 -6.70
C GLU A 408 -10.04 -39.85 -7.73
N GLU A 409 -11.22 -39.33 -8.13
CA GLU A 409 -11.97 -39.88 -9.27
C GLU A 409 -12.87 -38.82 -9.96
N GLU A 410 -12.33 -37.78 -10.61
CA GLU A 410 -13.10 -37.00 -11.60
C GLU A 410 -12.18 -36.42 -12.71
N GLU A 411 -11.45 -37.26 -13.46
CA GLU A 411 -10.73 -36.87 -14.70
C GLU A 411 -11.45 -37.33 -15.99
N GLU A 412 -12.67 -37.85 -15.90
CA GLU A 412 -13.41 -38.43 -17.05
C GLU A 412 -14.76 -37.74 -17.36
N GLU A 413 -15.05 -36.55 -16.80
CA GLU A 413 -16.24 -35.74 -17.18
C GLU A 413 -15.92 -34.52 -18.09
N ASP A 414 -14.63 -34.27 -18.37
CA ASP A 414 -14.13 -33.11 -19.16
C ASP A 414 -14.60 -33.08 -20.63
N ARG A 415 -15.27 -34.13 -21.12
CA ARG A 415 -15.69 -34.24 -22.54
C ARG A 415 -17.12 -33.77 -22.82
N GLU A 416 -17.98 -33.67 -21.80
CA GLU A 416 -19.37 -33.21 -21.98
C GLU A 416 -19.58 -31.73 -21.54
N GLU A 417 -18.66 -31.14 -20.76
CA GLU A 417 -18.65 -29.69 -20.45
C GLU A 417 -18.39 -28.82 -21.70
N ALA A 418 -17.65 -29.34 -22.69
CA ALA A 418 -17.34 -28.62 -23.92
C ALA A 418 -18.57 -28.36 -24.82
N LYS A 419 -19.63 -29.17 -24.70
CA LYS A 419 -20.84 -29.02 -25.54
C LYS A 419 -21.85 -28.02 -24.97
N THR A 420 -21.85 -27.78 -23.66
CA THR A 420 -22.70 -26.77 -23.01
C THR A 420 -22.08 -25.37 -23.01
N ALA A 421 -20.75 -25.27 -23.13
CA ALA A 421 -20.03 -24.00 -23.27
C ALA A 421 -20.36 -23.23 -24.58
N ALA A 422 -20.85 -23.92 -25.62
CA ALA A 422 -21.09 -23.34 -26.94
C ALA A 422 -22.27 -22.32 -26.99
N ASN A 423 -23.13 -22.27 -25.96
CA ASN A 423 -24.32 -21.40 -25.94
C ASN A 423 -24.13 -20.07 -25.18
N LEU A 424 -22.95 -19.76 -24.64
CA LEU A 424 -22.65 -18.47 -23.98
C LEU A 424 -21.94 -17.47 -24.90
N SER A 425 -22.17 -17.58 -26.21
CA SER A 425 -21.64 -16.68 -27.25
C SER A 425 -22.44 -15.37 -27.35
N ASN A 426 -22.33 -14.56 -26.29
CA ASN A 426 -22.37 -13.10 -26.29
C ASN A 426 -22.13 -12.66 -24.85
N GLU A 427 -21.29 -11.65 -24.65
CA GLU A 427 -20.87 -11.14 -23.33
C GLU A 427 -22.08 -10.99 -22.41
N ASN A 428 -22.27 -11.91 -21.44
CA ASN A 428 -23.42 -11.91 -20.55
C ASN A 428 -23.40 -10.58 -19.75
N PRO A 429 -24.24 -9.59 -20.11
CA PRO A 429 -24.10 -8.24 -19.59
C PRO A 429 -24.47 -8.21 -18.11
N ASP A 430 -25.42 -9.05 -17.69
CA ASP A 430 -25.81 -9.21 -16.29
C ASP A 430 -24.64 -9.77 -15.46
N LEU A 431 -23.86 -10.70 -16.01
CA LEU A 431 -22.69 -11.24 -15.33
C LEU A 431 -21.59 -10.18 -15.20
N ALA A 432 -21.32 -9.42 -16.26
CA ALA A 432 -20.37 -8.31 -16.20
C ALA A 432 -20.80 -7.29 -15.14
N GLU A 433 -22.05 -6.82 -15.20
CA GLU A 433 -22.61 -5.87 -14.24
C GLU A 433 -22.55 -6.40 -12.79
N MET A 434 -22.88 -7.68 -12.57
CA MET A 434 -22.78 -8.33 -11.27
C MET A 434 -21.35 -8.31 -10.71
N LEU A 435 -20.35 -8.63 -11.53
CA LEU A 435 -18.93 -8.61 -11.13
C LEU A 435 -18.46 -7.18 -10.82
N GLU A 436 -18.89 -6.20 -11.61
CA GLU A 436 -18.60 -4.80 -11.36
C GLU A 436 -19.22 -4.29 -10.06
N ARG A 437 -20.50 -4.62 -9.79
CA ARG A 437 -21.17 -4.30 -8.53
C ARG A 437 -20.46 -4.95 -7.34
N LEU A 438 -20.03 -6.20 -7.48
CA LEU A 438 -19.27 -6.91 -6.45
C LEU A 438 -17.92 -6.24 -6.17
N PHE A 439 -17.18 -5.85 -7.21
CA PHE A 439 -15.95 -5.08 -7.07
C PHE A 439 -16.21 -3.74 -6.37
N GLY A 440 -17.24 -3.00 -6.79
CA GLY A 440 -17.65 -1.74 -6.17
C GLY A 440 -18.01 -1.90 -4.69
N LEU A 441 -18.67 -3.00 -4.31
CA LEU A 441 -18.99 -3.31 -2.91
C LEU A 441 -17.71 -3.53 -2.08
N VAL A 442 -16.78 -4.36 -2.58
CA VAL A 442 -15.50 -4.63 -1.90
C VAL A 442 -14.71 -3.33 -1.72
N MET A 443 -14.71 -2.48 -2.75
CA MET A 443 -14.07 -1.17 -2.72
C MET A 443 -14.71 -0.24 -1.69
N ALA A 444 -16.04 -0.19 -1.61
CA ALA A 444 -16.76 0.63 -0.64
C ALA A 444 -16.42 0.28 0.84
N PHE A 445 -16.11 -0.99 1.12
CA PHE A 445 -15.62 -1.40 2.44
C PHE A 445 -14.12 -1.16 2.62
N SER A 446 -13.32 -1.28 1.56
CA SER A 446 -11.87 -1.09 1.61
C SER A 446 -11.47 0.38 1.75
N THR A 447 -12.29 1.31 1.27
CA THR A 447 -12.09 2.76 1.37
C THR A 447 -12.96 3.42 2.45
N GLU A 448 -13.54 2.62 3.35
CA GLU A 448 -14.39 3.14 4.42
C GLU A 448 -13.60 4.06 5.36
N GLU A 449 -14.13 5.26 5.58
CA GLU A 449 -13.52 6.22 6.51
C GLU A 449 -13.65 5.75 7.97
N VAL A 450 -12.53 5.90 8.70
CA VAL A 450 -12.47 5.64 10.14
C VAL A 450 -13.22 6.72 10.89
N VAL A 451 -14.13 6.32 11.78
CA VAL A 451 -14.95 7.21 12.61
C VAL A 451 -14.29 7.34 13.98
N ASP A 452 -14.20 8.57 14.49
CA ASP A 452 -13.64 8.91 15.81
C ASP A 452 -12.22 8.37 16.06
N GLY A 453 -11.44 8.17 14.99
CA GLY A 453 -10.09 7.59 15.07
C GLY A 453 -10.05 6.15 15.59
N ARG A 454 -11.18 5.43 15.60
CA ARG A 454 -11.28 4.02 16.03
C ARG A 454 -11.25 3.10 14.81
N PRO A 455 -10.14 2.41 14.50
CA PRO A 455 -10.06 1.60 13.29
C PRO A 455 -11.16 0.53 13.17
N ALA A 456 -11.59 -0.05 14.30
CA ALA A 456 -12.69 -1.01 14.36
C ALA A 456 -14.08 -0.44 13.99
N SER A 457 -14.19 0.88 13.73
CA SER A 457 -15.41 1.48 13.18
C SER A 457 -15.66 1.06 11.73
N THR A 458 -14.64 0.61 11.01
CA THR A 458 -14.76 0.12 9.63
C THR A 458 -14.94 -1.39 9.62
N LEU A 459 -15.81 -1.89 8.75
CA LEU A 459 -16.21 -3.30 8.81
C LEU A 459 -15.06 -4.24 8.42
N LEU A 460 -14.15 -3.83 7.53
CA LEU A 460 -13.00 -4.64 7.13
C LEU A 460 -11.98 -4.79 8.27
N VAL A 461 -11.75 -3.72 9.04
CA VAL A 461 -10.86 -3.78 10.21
C VAL A 461 -11.54 -4.54 11.35
N TYR A 462 -12.85 -4.33 11.57
CA TYR A 462 -13.63 -5.14 12.51
C TYR A 462 -13.60 -6.63 12.13
N PHE A 463 -13.72 -6.98 10.87
CA PHE A 463 -13.56 -8.37 10.40
C PHE A 463 -12.15 -8.91 10.69
N SER A 464 -11.12 -8.12 10.44
CA SER A 464 -9.75 -8.53 10.68
C SER A 464 -9.54 -8.92 12.14
N GLY A 465 -10.18 -8.26 13.11
CA GLY A 465 -10.09 -8.62 14.52
C GLY A 465 -10.77 -9.95 14.85
N ILE A 466 -11.87 -10.30 14.18
CA ILE A 466 -12.56 -11.60 14.32
C ILE A 466 -11.66 -12.76 13.90
N LEU A 467 -10.80 -12.56 12.89
CA LEU A 467 -9.80 -13.56 12.49
C LEU A 467 -8.76 -13.85 13.59
N GLY A 468 -8.71 -13.03 14.63
CA GLY A 468 -7.90 -13.20 15.81
C GLY A 468 -8.54 -14.07 16.88
N PHE A 469 -9.79 -14.53 16.77
CA PHE A 469 -10.39 -15.39 17.79
C PHE A 469 -9.75 -16.79 17.85
N THR A 470 -9.65 -17.35 19.06
CA THR A 470 -9.31 -18.76 19.28
C THR A 470 -10.43 -19.68 18.80
N THR A 471 -10.13 -20.98 18.64
CA THR A 471 -11.09 -21.99 18.14
C THR A 471 -12.27 -22.23 19.07
N ASP A 472 -12.15 -21.92 20.36
CA ASP A 472 -13.23 -21.94 21.35
C ASP A 472 -13.94 -20.58 21.47
N SER A 473 -13.48 -19.56 20.75
CA SER A 473 -14.01 -18.17 20.75
C SER A 473 -13.95 -17.48 22.12
N THR A 474 -13.15 -18.01 23.06
CA THR A 474 -13.03 -17.47 24.43
C THR A 474 -11.93 -16.40 24.55
N GLY A 475 -10.99 -16.36 23.61
CA GLY A 475 -9.87 -15.43 23.63
C GLY A 475 -9.31 -15.12 22.25
N PHE A 476 -8.08 -14.58 22.24
CA PHE A 476 -7.41 -14.12 21.02
C PHE A 476 -6.10 -14.87 20.75
N LEU A 477 -5.82 -15.09 19.47
CA LEU A 477 -4.60 -15.69 18.96
C LEU A 477 -3.38 -14.81 19.30
N PRO A 478 -2.22 -15.42 19.57
CA PRO A 478 -0.98 -14.68 19.74
C PRO A 478 -0.58 -14.00 18.43
N ALA A 479 0.12 -12.86 18.54
CA ALA A 479 0.49 -12.03 17.39
C ALA A 479 1.18 -12.81 16.26
N ARG A 480 2.05 -13.78 16.59
CA ARG A 480 2.76 -14.62 15.61
C ARG A 480 1.82 -15.40 14.68
N SER A 481 0.67 -15.83 15.19
CA SER A 481 -0.31 -16.64 14.46
C SER A 481 -1.30 -15.76 13.69
N TYR A 482 -1.49 -14.52 14.15
CA TYR A 482 -2.44 -13.57 13.57
C TYR A 482 -1.87 -12.76 12.40
N THR A 483 -0.57 -12.42 12.41
CA THR A 483 0.05 -11.55 11.40
C THR A 483 -0.09 -12.06 9.96
N SER A 484 -0.13 -13.38 9.76
CA SER A 484 -0.32 -13.98 8.44
C SER A 484 -1.70 -13.64 7.83
N ASN A 485 -2.74 -13.49 8.66
CA ASN A 485 -4.07 -13.07 8.21
C ASN A 485 -4.06 -11.62 7.71
N LEU A 486 -3.39 -10.73 8.44
CA LEU A 486 -3.25 -9.32 8.02
C LEU A 486 -2.43 -9.19 6.74
N ALA A 487 -1.33 -9.94 6.62
CA ALA A 487 -0.51 -9.92 5.41
C ALA A 487 -1.32 -10.31 4.16
N ALA A 488 -2.20 -11.30 4.29
CA ALA A 488 -3.10 -11.72 3.23
C ALA A 488 -4.13 -10.63 2.85
N LEU A 489 -4.77 -9.99 3.84
CA LEU A 489 -5.74 -8.91 3.59
C LEU A 489 -5.08 -7.68 2.97
N ILE A 490 -3.85 -7.34 3.36
CA ILE A 490 -3.08 -6.25 2.75
C ILE A 490 -2.72 -6.60 1.30
N TYR A 491 -2.35 -7.85 1.05
CA TYR A 491 -2.03 -8.32 -0.30
C TYR A 491 -3.23 -8.19 -1.25
N THR A 492 -4.41 -8.68 -0.83
CA THR A 492 -5.62 -8.60 -1.67
C THR A 492 -6.07 -7.15 -1.86
N GLN A 493 -6.01 -6.31 -0.82
CA GLN A 493 -6.31 -4.88 -0.94
C GLN A 493 -5.39 -4.16 -1.93
N ARG A 494 -4.09 -4.49 -1.97
CA ARG A 494 -3.17 -3.92 -2.96
C ARG A 494 -3.60 -4.22 -4.39
N LEU A 495 -3.98 -5.47 -4.67
CA LEU A 495 -4.49 -5.84 -5.99
C LEU A 495 -5.78 -5.08 -6.34
N LEU A 496 -6.73 -5.00 -5.40
CA LEU A 496 -7.98 -4.25 -5.57
C LEU A 496 -7.74 -2.76 -5.82
N PHE A 497 -6.83 -2.13 -5.07
CA PHE A 497 -6.50 -0.72 -5.24
C PHE A 497 -5.78 -0.43 -6.55
N LEU A 498 -4.96 -1.37 -7.04
CA LEU A 498 -4.37 -1.23 -8.37
C LEU A 498 -5.45 -1.27 -9.45
N GLU A 499 -6.35 -2.27 -9.40
CA GLU A 499 -7.48 -2.36 -10.34
C GLU A 499 -8.35 -1.10 -10.28
N TYR A 500 -8.61 -0.58 -9.09
CA TYR A 500 -9.43 0.63 -8.95
C TYR A 500 -8.76 1.88 -9.53
N ALA A 501 -7.44 2.01 -9.34
CA ALA A 501 -6.71 3.20 -9.76
C ALA A 501 -6.36 3.21 -11.25
N LEU A 502 -6.04 2.04 -11.80
CA LEU A 502 -5.55 1.87 -13.18
C LEU A 502 -6.08 0.55 -13.75
N PRO A 503 -7.40 0.43 -13.99
CA PRO A 503 -7.97 -0.82 -14.44
C PRO A 503 -7.52 -1.14 -15.87
N ALA A 504 -7.20 -2.39 -16.16
CA ALA A 504 -6.87 -2.79 -17.54
C ALA A 504 -8.09 -2.70 -18.49
N ARG A 505 -9.30 -2.61 -17.94
CA ARG A 505 -10.58 -2.58 -18.66
C ARG A 505 -11.56 -1.67 -17.93
N ALA A 506 -12.46 -1.00 -18.64
CA ALA A 506 -13.45 -0.13 -18.02
C ALA A 506 -14.41 -0.89 -17.07
N TYR A 507 -14.98 -0.17 -16.11
CA TYR A 507 -16.17 -0.58 -15.35
C TYR A 507 -17.33 0.31 -15.75
N LEU A 508 -18.19 -0.16 -16.65
CA LEU A 508 -19.26 0.64 -17.23
C LEU A 508 -20.33 1.02 -16.21
N SER A 509 -20.71 0.07 -15.34
CA SER A 509 -21.72 0.26 -14.29
C SER A 509 -21.21 1.13 -13.13
N LEU A 510 -19.90 1.19 -12.92
CA LEU A 510 -19.26 2.03 -11.89
C LEU A 510 -18.79 3.38 -12.42
N GLY A 511 -18.82 3.60 -13.75
CA GLY A 511 -18.31 4.81 -14.39
C GLY A 511 -16.79 4.99 -14.30
N ILE A 512 -16.03 3.89 -14.17
CA ILE A 512 -14.57 3.93 -14.12
C ILE A 512 -14.03 3.66 -15.52
N THR A 513 -13.31 4.63 -16.08
CA THR A 513 -12.67 4.51 -17.39
C THR A 513 -11.29 3.85 -17.30
N GLN A 514 -10.82 3.28 -18.42
CA GLN A 514 -9.46 2.75 -18.55
C GLN A 514 -8.40 3.86 -18.50
#